data_AF-A0A1B6JVZ3-F1
#
_entry.id   AF-A0A1B6JVZ3-F1
#
_cell.length_a   1.000
_cell.length_b   1.000
_cell.length_c   1.000
_cell.angle_alpha   90.00
_cell.angle_beta   90.00
_cell.angle_gamma   90.00
#
_symmetry.space_group_name_H-M   'P 1'
#
loop_
_entity.id
_entity.type
_entity.pdbx_description
1 polymer ?
#
loop_
_entity_poly.entity_id
_entity_poly.type
_entity_poly.pdbx_seq_one_letter_code
_entity_poly.pdbx_strand_id
1 'polypeptide(L)'
;EEKKKELMDVLKDLKLSKEEIKILKEKCTKRSKKRARLRRQAERRKKQKEEQAVKEQNVNIQIDNWQREMQEDVERIQREEDLQKQADAVLWGVTQEKSEAKRQVALLSRLLELRQVRVKRLTAADRPVSQLQIETFNTVIERLRKMWTKLLDRCQLEEQALRGMLIEADIKSDPVKTHKKLVLQEWETALFGGINTLDNAPQGDQLVDIRRGWDQFAVQCPTVLSSTVPPGWVLPVPPSSDKWHSLLKY
;
A
#
# COMPACT_ATOMS: atom_id res chain seq x y z
N GLU A 1 7.30 -80.51 -7.60
CA GLU A 1 6.75 -81.76 -8.19
C GLU A 1 6.41 -82.82 -7.13
N GLU A 2 7.08 -82.82 -5.98
CA GLU A 2 6.83 -83.74 -4.85
C GLU A 2 5.38 -83.75 -4.36
N LYS A 3 4.77 -82.59 -4.13
CA LYS A 3 3.35 -82.49 -3.71
C LYS A 3 2.36 -83.09 -4.71
N LYS A 4 2.74 -83.21 -5.99
CA LYS A 4 1.92 -83.84 -7.03
C LYS A 4 2.06 -85.37 -6.97
N LYS A 5 3.22 -85.89 -6.56
CA LYS A 5 3.45 -87.32 -6.31
C LYS A 5 2.71 -87.77 -5.03
N GLU A 6 2.84 -87.02 -3.94
CA GLU A 6 2.12 -87.27 -2.68
C GLU A 6 0.59 -87.29 -2.87
N LEU A 7 0.04 -86.35 -3.64
CA LEU A 7 -1.39 -86.32 -3.98
C LEU A 7 -1.86 -87.52 -4.81
N MET A 8 -0.97 -88.08 -5.63
CA MET A 8 -1.28 -89.24 -6.48
C MET A 8 -1.24 -90.54 -5.70
N ASP A 9 -0.38 -90.64 -4.69
CA ASP A 9 -0.32 -91.80 -3.79
C ASP A 9 -1.52 -91.82 -2.83
N VAL A 10 -1.90 -90.69 -2.23
CA VAL A 10 -3.16 -90.57 -1.45
C VAL A 10 -4.40 -90.89 -2.30
N LEU A 11 -4.38 -90.57 -3.59
CA LEU A 11 -5.49 -90.91 -4.51
C LEU A 11 -5.60 -92.41 -4.81
N LYS A 12 -4.47 -93.13 -4.83
CA LYS A 12 -4.44 -94.59 -5.02
C LYS A 12 -4.96 -95.30 -3.77
N ASP A 13 -4.61 -94.80 -2.59
CA ASP A 13 -5.03 -95.39 -1.31
C ASP A 13 -6.53 -95.27 -1.06
N LEU A 14 -7.16 -94.21 -1.59
CA LEU A 14 -8.60 -93.95 -1.46
C LEU A 14 -9.51 -94.79 -2.38
N LYS A 15 -8.95 -95.62 -3.28
CA LYS A 15 -9.68 -96.51 -4.23
C LYS A 15 -10.89 -95.86 -4.93
N LEU A 16 -10.78 -94.57 -5.26
CA LEU A 16 -11.85 -93.80 -5.90
C LEU A 16 -12.15 -94.31 -7.31
N SER A 17 -13.43 -94.41 -7.66
CA SER A 17 -13.88 -94.71 -9.03
C SER A 17 -13.33 -93.66 -10.01
N LYS A 18 -13.11 -94.05 -11.28
CA LYS A 18 -12.66 -93.14 -12.35
C LYS A 18 -13.55 -91.89 -12.45
N GLU A 19 -14.84 -92.03 -12.16
CA GLU A 19 -15.83 -90.94 -12.14
C GLU A 19 -15.63 -90.01 -10.94
N GLU A 20 -15.34 -90.55 -9.75
CA GLU A 20 -15.06 -89.76 -8.55
C GLU A 20 -13.75 -88.97 -8.68
N ILE A 21 -12.73 -89.56 -9.30
CA ILE A 21 -11.47 -88.89 -9.64
C ILE A 21 -11.71 -87.74 -10.62
N LYS A 22 -12.60 -87.93 -11.61
CA LYS A 22 -12.98 -86.87 -12.57
C LYS A 22 -13.70 -85.72 -11.86
N ILE A 23 -14.67 -86.02 -11.00
CA ILE A 23 -15.38 -85.03 -10.17
C ILE A 23 -14.40 -84.26 -9.28
N LEU A 24 -13.43 -84.95 -8.66
CA LEU A 24 -12.42 -84.33 -7.81
C LEU A 24 -11.50 -83.39 -8.61
N LYS A 25 -11.07 -83.80 -9.81
CA LYS A 25 -10.29 -82.94 -10.73
C LYS A 25 -11.10 -81.70 -11.15
N GLU A 26 -12.38 -81.84 -11.44
CA GLU A 26 -13.27 -80.71 -11.75
C GLU A 26 -13.44 -79.77 -10.55
N LYS A 27 -13.61 -80.29 -9.33
CA LYS A 27 -13.66 -79.48 -8.10
C LYS A 27 -12.33 -78.75 -7.85
N CYS A 28 -11.20 -79.42 -8.05
CA CYS A 28 -9.86 -78.85 -7.92
C CYS A 28 -9.58 -77.74 -8.95
N THR A 29 -9.98 -77.94 -10.21
CA THR A 29 -9.85 -76.90 -11.26
C THR A 29 -10.78 -75.72 -10.99
N LYS A 30 -12.03 -75.94 -10.57
CA LYS A 30 -12.95 -74.86 -10.13
C LYS A 30 -12.36 -74.05 -8.97
N ARG A 31 -11.80 -74.72 -7.96
CA ARG A 31 -11.14 -74.07 -6.81
C ARG A 31 -9.87 -73.32 -7.22
N SER A 32 -9.08 -73.88 -8.13
CA SER A 32 -7.90 -73.22 -8.70
C SER A 32 -8.29 -71.94 -9.47
N LYS A 33 -9.30 -72.03 -10.35
CA LYS A 33 -9.86 -70.88 -11.09
C LYS A 33 -10.42 -69.81 -10.15
N LYS A 34 -11.14 -70.19 -9.08
CA LYS A 34 -11.63 -69.26 -8.05
C LYS A 34 -10.48 -68.54 -7.34
N ARG A 35 -9.45 -69.27 -6.90
CA ARG A 35 -8.26 -68.68 -6.26
C ARG A 35 -7.51 -67.74 -7.20
N ALA A 36 -7.33 -68.13 -8.46
CA ALA A 36 -6.70 -67.28 -9.47
C ALA A 36 -7.50 -65.98 -9.70
N ARG A 37 -8.84 -66.07 -9.79
CA ARG A 37 -9.73 -64.89 -9.88
C ARG A 37 -9.58 -63.97 -8.67
N LEU A 38 -9.62 -64.54 -7.45
CA LEU A 38 -9.50 -63.77 -6.21
C LEU A 38 -8.12 -63.10 -6.08
N ARG A 39 -7.03 -63.79 -6.48
CA ARG A 39 -5.68 -63.19 -6.52
C ARG A 39 -5.63 -62.00 -7.48
N ARG A 40 -6.12 -62.16 -8.72
CA ARG A 40 -6.21 -61.05 -9.68
C ARG A 40 -7.05 -59.89 -9.16
N GLN A 41 -8.16 -60.17 -8.46
CA GLN A 41 -9.00 -59.14 -7.86
C GLN A 41 -8.29 -58.42 -6.70
N ALA A 42 -7.57 -59.15 -5.85
CA ALA A 42 -6.77 -58.59 -4.77
C ALA A 42 -5.62 -57.73 -5.31
N GLU A 43 -4.91 -58.19 -6.33
CA GLU A 43 -3.85 -57.43 -7.03
C GLU A 43 -4.41 -56.16 -7.66
N ARG A 44 -5.58 -56.23 -8.33
CA ARG A 44 -6.25 -55.03 -8.88
C ARG A 44 -6.60 -54.03 -7.79
N ARG A 45 -7.17 -54.48 -6.66
CA ARG A 45 -7.49 -53.60 -5.53
C ARG A 45 -6.23 -53.00 -4.89
N LYS A 46 -5.14 -53.78 -4.80
CA LYS A 46 -3.85 -53.29 -4.29
C LYS A 46 -3.30 -52.18 -5.20
N LYS A 47 -3.25 -52.42 -6.52
CA LYS A 47 -2.83 -51.40 -7.49
C LYS A 47 -3.71 -50.14 -7.45
N GLN A 48 -5.03 -50.30 -7.36
CA GLN A 48 -5.94 -49.16 -7.23
C GLN A 48 -5.67 -48.33 -5.97
N LYS A 49 -5.39 -48.98 -4.83
CA LYS A 49 -5.03 -48.27 -3.59
C LYS A 49 -3.69 -47.56 -3.70
N GLU A 50 -2.69 -48.20 -4.31
CA GLU A 50 -1.38 -47.59 -4.56
C GLU A 50 -1.50 -46.37 -5.49
N GLU A 51 -2.27 -46.48 -6.57
CA GLU A 51 -2.57 -45.36 -7.48
C GLU A 51 -3.32 -44.22 -6.76
N GLN A 52 -4.26 -44.53 -5.87
CA GLN A 52 -4.96 -43.53 -5.06
C GLN A 52 -4.00 -42.84 -4.09
N ALA A 53 -3.17 -43.59 -3.36
CA ALA A 53 -2.19 -43.03 -2.44
C ALA A 53 -1.18 -42.12 -3.15
N VAL A 54 -0.72 -42.50 -4.35
CA VAL A 54 0.16 -41.66 -5.17
C VAL A 54 -0.56 -40.39 -5.63
N LYS A 55 -1.83 -40.48 -6.03
CA LYS A 55 -2.63 -39.29 -6.39
C LYS A 55 -2.81 -38.35 -5.20
N GLU A 56 -3.15 -38.88 -4.03
CA GLU A 56 -3.28 -38.11 -2.79
C GLU A 56 -1.95 -37.45 -2.43
N GLN A 57 -0.83 -38.17 -2.53
CA GLN A 57 0.49 -37.60 -2.29
C GLN A 57 0.82 -36.48 -3.27
N ASN A 58 0.51 -36.65 -4.56
CA ASN A 58 0.75 -35.61 -5.55
C ASN A 58 -0.09 -34.35 -5.27
N VAL A 59 -1.36 -34.52 -4.87
CA VAL A 59 -2.22 -33.39 -4.47
C VAL A 59 -1.67 -32.71 -3.22
N ASN A 60 -1.23 -33.47 -2.22
CA ASN A 60 -0.63 -32.90 -1.02
C ASN A 60 0.64 -32.11 -1.35
N ILE A 61 1.51 -32.63 -2.21
CA ILE A 61 2.70 -31.90 -2.68
C ILE A 61 2.32 -30.61 -3.40
N GLN A 62 1.25 -30.63 -4.22
CA GLN A 62 0.76 -29.42 -4.88
C GLN A 62 0.24 -28.40 -3.88
N ILE A 63 -0.50 -28.84 -2.86
CA ILE A 63 -0.98 -27.98 -1.77
C ILE A 63 0.20 -27.38 -1.01
N ASP A 64 1.19 -28.19 -0.62
CA ASP A 64 2.36 -27.74 0.13
C ASP A 64 3.19 -26.73 -0.68
N ASN A 65 3.37 -26.98 -1.98
CA ASN A 65 4.06 -26.04 -2.88
C ASN A 65 3.29 -24.72 -2.99
N TRP A 66 1.97 -24.77 -3.15
CA TRP A 66 1.14 -23.56 -3.22
C TRP A 66 1.14 -22.79 -1.90
N GLN A 67 1.09 -23.48 -0.76
CA GLN A 67 1.20 -22.86 0.56
C GLN A 67 2.55 -22.17 0.74
N ARG A 68 3.64 -22.78 0.29
CA ARG A 68 4.97 -22.18 0.32
C ARG A 68 5.05 -20.93 -0.55
N GLU A 69 4.58 -21.01 -1.79
CA GLU A 69 4.55 -19.87 -2.72
C GLU A 69 3.75 -18.70 -2.12
N MET A 70 2.59 -19.00 -1.53
CA MET A 70 1.76 -17.99 -0.87
C MET A 70 2.44 -17.39 0.37
N GLN A 71 3.13 -18.21 1.17
CA GLN A 71 3.92 -17.72 2.31
C GLN A 71 5.06 -16.81 1.86
N GLU A 72 5.79 -17.19 0.82
CA GLU A 72 6.87 -16.39 0.24
C GLU A 72 6.34 -15.05 -0.30
N ASP A 73 5.18 -15.05 -0.95
CA ASP A 73 4.51 -13.84 -1.42
C ASP A 73 4.11 -12.91 -0.27
N VAL A 74 3.51 -13.46 0.80
CA VAL A 74 3.14 -12.69 2.00
C VAL A 74 4.38 -12.12 2.68
N GLU A 75 5.44 -12.92 2.84
CA GLU A 75 6.70 -12.45 3.41
C GLU A 75 7.36 -11.38 2.53
N ARG A 76 7.24 -11.48 1.20
CA ARG A 76 7.72 -10.46 0.28
C ARG A 76 6.98 -9.14 0.49
N ILE A 77 5.66 -9.18 0.52
CA ILE A 77 4.82 -8.00 0.77
C ILE A 77 5.16 -7.38 2.13
N GLN A 78 5.26 -8.20 3.18
CA GLN A 78 5.61 -7.72 4.52
C GLN A 78 6.98 -7.04 4.55
N ARG A 79 7.98 -7.63 3.89
CA ARG A 79 9.33 -7.04 3.76
C ARG A 79 9.29 -5.69 3.03
N GLU A 80 8.52 -5.59 1.95
CA GLU A 80 8.35 -4.34 1.21
C GLU A 80 7.66 -3.26 2.05
N GLU A 81 6.58 -3.61 2.77
CA GLU A 81 5.91 -2.68 3.68
C GLU A 81 6.82 -2.20 4.81
N ASP A 82 7.63 -3.08 5.40
CA ASP A 82 8.52 -2.70 6.49
C ASP A 82 9.68 -1.81 6.01
N LEU A 83 10.18 -2.05 4.79
CA LEU A 83 11.11 -1.12 4.13
C LEU A 83 10.47 0.26 3.90
N GLN A 84 9.21 0.29 3.45
CA GLN A 84 8.48 1.54 3.27
C GLN A 84 8.27 2.29 4.60
N LYS A 85 7.86 1.60 5.66
CA LYS A 85 7.70 2.19 7.00
C LYS A 85 9.02 2.77 7.53
N GLN A 86 10.13 2.09 7.29
CA GLN A 86 11.46 2.60 7.68
C GLN A 86 11.80 3.89 6.90
N ALA A 87 11.54 3.92 5.59
CA ALA A 87 11.74 5.12 4.78
C ALA A 87 10.85 6.28 5.26
N ASP A 88 9.58 6.03 5.54
CA ASP A 88 8.64 7.02 6.06
C ASP A 88 9.04 7.53 7.45
N ALA A 89 9.56 6.65 8.33
CA ALA A 89 10.06 7.04 9.65
C ALA A 89 11.28 7.97 9.56
N VAL A 90 12.20 7.71 8.63
CA VAL A 90 13.37 8.58 8.37
C VAL A 90 12.89 9.94 7.85
N LEU A 91 11.99 9.95 6.87
CA LEU A 91 11.44 11.20 6.33
C LEU A 91 10.70 11.99 7.41
N TRP A 92 9.91 11.33 8.23
CA TRP A 92 9.22 11.95 9.36
C TRP A 92 10.20 12.61 10.33
N GLY A 93 11.27 11.90 10.71
CA GLY A 93 12.32 12.45 11.57
C GLY A 93 12.92 13.76 11.01
N VAL A 94 13.27 13.77 9.72
CA VAL A 94 13.81 14.98 9.05
C VAL A 94 12.78 16.11 9.02
N THR A 95 11.50 15.81 8.75
CA THR A 95 10.45 16.83 8.75
C THR A 95 10.18 17.41 10.13
N GLN A 96 10.26 16.59 11.17
CA GLN A 96 10.15 17.02 12.56
C GLN A 96 11.31 17.95 12.93
N GLU A 97 12.55 17.57 12.62
CA GLU A 97 13.73 18.38 12.89
C GLU A 97 13.69 19.72 12.14
N LYS A 98 13.26 19.70 10.86
CA LYS A 98 13.00 20.92 10.08
C LYS A 98 11.97 21.81 10.75
N SER A 99 10.88 21.25 11.26
CA SER A 99 9.83 22.02 11.94
C SER A 99 10.33 22.68 13.23
N GLU A 100 11.18 21.97 13.98
CA GLU A 100 11.82 22.48 15.20
C GLU A 100 12.79 23.60 14.86
N ALA A 101 13.67 23.42 13.86
CA ALA A 101 14.58 24.45 13.40
C ALA A 101 13.85 25.72 12.96
N LYS A 102 12.75 25.59 12.19
CA LYS A 102 11.88 26.73 11.82
C LYS A 102 11.32 27.44 13.06
N ARG A 103 10.84 26.69 14.05
CA ARG A 103 10.29 27.24 15.30
C ARG A 103 11.35 28.04 16.07
N GLN A 104 12.56 27.51 16.19
CA GLN A 104 13.66 28.18 16.88
C GLN A 104 14.11 29.45 16.15
N VAL A 105 14.22 29.42 14.82
CA VAL A 105 14.52 30.64 14.01
C VAL A 105 13.45 31.71 14.23
N ALA A 106 12.17 31.33 14.17
CA ALA A 106 11.06 32.27 14.37
C ALA A 106 11.07 32.87 15.79
N LEU A 107 11.35 32.06 16.82
CA LEU A 107 11.47 32.53 18.20
C LEU A 107 12.60 33.55 18.36
N LEU A 108 13.79 33.25 17.82
CA LEU A 108 14.94 34.14 17.90
C LEU A 108 14.69 35.47 17.17
N SER A 109 14.04 35.44 16.01
CA SER A 109 13.63 36.65 15.29
C SER A 109 12.65 37.50 16.11
N ARG A 110 11.63 36.87 16.72
CA ARG A 110 10.68 37.58 17.60
C ARG A 110 11.34 38.17 18.84
N LEU A 111 12.33 37.48 19.44
CA LEU A 111 13.08 38.00 20.58
C LEU A 111 13.90 39.24 20.21
N LEU A 112 14.52 39.23 19.02
CA LEU A 112 15.25 40.38 18.48
C LEU A 112 14.31 41.58 18.29
N GLU A 113 13.15 41.36 17.65
CA GLU A 113 12.13 42.40 17.42
C GLU A 113 11.59 42.97 18.73
N LEU A 114 11.23 42.11 19.69
CA LEU A 114 10.74 42.51 21.01
C LEU A 114 11.74 43.44 21.71
N ARG A 115 13.02 43.10 21.63
CA ARG A 115 14.07 43.89 22.24
C ARG A 115 14.26 45.22 21.54
N GLN A 116 14.23 45.26 20.21
CA GLN A 116 14.28 46.51 19.45
C GLN A 116 13.12 47.44 19.85
N VAL A 117 11.90 46.90 20.00
CA VAL A 117 10.74 47.67 20.48
C VAL A 117 10.95 48.19 21.90
N ARG A 118 11.47 47.37 22.82
CA ARG A 118 11.75 47.80 24.20
C ARG A 118 12.81 48.89 24.26
N VAL A 119 13.89 48.77 23.48
CA VAL A 119 14.92 49.80 23.38
C VAL A 119 14.33 51.10 22.86
N LYS A 120 13.57 51.06 21.74
CA LYS A 120 12.89 52.24 21.18
C LYS A 120 11.95 52.93 22.17
N ARG A 121 11.21 52.17 22.98
CA ARG A 121 10.33 52.73 24.02
C ARG A 121 11.11 53.40 25.14
N LEU A 122 12.24 52.83 25.57
CA LEU A 122 13.06 53.40 26.64
C LEU A 122 13.79 54.66 26.17
N THR A 123 14.30 54.67 24.94
CA THR A 123 14.92 55.86 24.33
C THR A 123 13.91 56.99 24.14
N ALA A 124 12.66 56.67 23.81
CA ALA A 124 11.59 57.67 23.72
C ALA A 124 11.14 58.22 25.09
N ALA A 125 11.49 57.55 26.18
CA ALA A 125 11.19 57.94 27.56
C ALA A 125 12.42 58.53 28.29
N ASP A 126 13.47 58.93 27.54
CA ASP A 126 14.74 59.45 28.02
C ASP A 126 15.43 58.61 29.11
N ARG A 127 15.17 57.29 29.13
CA ARG A 127 15.84 56.35 30.02
C ARG A 127 17.13 55.83 29.37
N PRO A 128 18.28 55.86 30.07
CA PRO A 128 19.53 55.38 29.52
C PRO A 128 19.51 53.86 29.33
N VAL A 129 19.89 53.40 28.14
CA VAL A 129 20.08 51.98 27.82
C VAL A 129 21.54 51.78 27.42
N SER A 130 22.20 50.77 28.00
CA SER A 130 23.59 50.45 27.68
C SER A 130 23.73 49.95 26.24
N GLN A 131 24.48 50.68 25.40
CA GLN A 131 24.78 50.29 24.02
C GLN A 131 25.56 48.97 23.94
N LEU A 132 26.51 48.75 24.85
CA LEU A 132 27.27 47.50 24.95
C LEU A 132 26.36 46.30 25.19
N GLN A 133 25.36 46.44 26.07
CA GLN A 133 24.37 45.39 26.29
C GLN A 133 23.55 45.14 25.01
N ILE A 134 23.16 46.21 24.29
CA ILE A 134 22.45 46.11 23.01
C ILE A 134 23.24 45.25 22.02
N GLU A 135 24.49 45.60 21.79
CA GLU A 135 25.37 44.90 20.85
C GLU A 135 25.61 43.46 21.26
N THR A 136 25.99 43.21 22.51
CA THR A 136 26.29 41.85 23.01
C THR A 136 25.11 40.89 22.81
N PHE A 137 23.89 41.26 23.22
CA PHE A 137 22.71 40.41 22.98
C PHE A 137 22.41 40.25 21.49
N ASN A 138 22.50 41.32 20.69
CA ASN A 138 22.22 41.21 19.25
C ASN A 138 23.21 40.25 18.59
N THR A 139 24.50 40.33 18.93
CA THR A 139 25.51 39.40 18.40
C THR A 139 25.25 37.95 18.82
N VAL A 140 24.83 37.70 20.07
CA VAL A 140 24.51 36.35 20.56
C VAL A 140 23.28 35.78 19.85
N ILE A 141 22.18 36.54 19.80
CA ILE A 141 20.94 36.09 19.12
C ILE A 141 21.16 35.88 17.63
N GLU A 142 21.92 36.76 16.97
CA GLU A 142 22.26 36.60 15.56
C GLU A 142 23.13 35.37 15.29
N ARG A 143 24.10 35.06 16.17
CA ARG A 143 24.90 33.83 16.07
C ARG A 143 24.02 32.59 16.21
N LEU A 144 23.12 32.57 17.20
CA LEU A 144 22.18 31.46 17.40
C LEU A 144 21.23 31.32 16.21
N ARG A 145 20.68 32.43 15.71
CA ARG A 145 19.79 32.42 14.55
C ARG A 145 20.52 31.87 13.33
N LYS A 146 21.76 32.32 13.07
CA LYS A 146 22.60 31.80 11.98
C LYS A 146 22.90 30.29 12.11
N MET A 147 23.06 29.79 13.33
CA MET A 147 23.26 28.35 13.56
C MET A 147 21.99 27.57 13.20
N TRP A 148 20.83 28.01 13.67
CA TRP A 148 19.55 27.37 13.38
C TRP A 148 19.13 27.49 11.92
N THR A 149 19.44 28.60 11.24
CA THR A 149 19.19 28.70 9.79
C THR A 149 20.06 27.73 9.01
N LYS A 150 21.34 27.55 9.37
CA LYS A 150 22.20 26.54 8.73
C LYS A 150 21.68 25.12 8.93
N LEU A 151 21.19 24.79 10.14
CA LEU A 151 20.56 23.50 10.40
C LEU A 151 19.28 23.34 9.56
N LEU A 152 18.45 24.38 9.48
CA LEU A 152 17.25 24.36 8.66
C LEU A 152 17.56 24.12 7.18
N ASP A 153 18.58 24.79 6.63
CA ASP A 153 19.00 24.63 5.23
C ASP A 153 19.50 23.20 4.98
N ARG A 154 20.26 22.62 5.92
CA ARG A 154 20.69 21.23 5.87
C ARG A 154 19.50 20.27 5.84
N CYS A 155 18.54 20.41 6.76
CA CYS A 155 17.35 19.55 6.81
C CYS A 155 16.49 19.69 5.53
N GLN A 156 16.44 20.88 4.92
CA GLN A 156 15.73 21.09 3.66
C GLN A 156 16.38 20.34 2.49
N LEU A 157 17.71 20.41 2.38
CA LEU A 157 18.46 19.67 1.36
C LEU A 157 18.32 18.16 1.55
N GLU A 158 18.40 17.69 2.79
CA GLU A 158 18.24 16.27 3.13
C GLU A 158 16.83 15.76 2.79
N GLU A 159 15.77 16.51 3.14
CA GLU A 159 14.39 16.16 2.77
C GLU A 159 14.19 16.14 1.25
N GLN A 160 14.75 17.10 0.51
CA GLN A 160 14.69 17.14 -0.95
C GLN A 160 15.40 15.94 -1.57
N ALA A 161 16.58 15.59 -1.07
CA ALA A 161 17.33 14.43 -1.52
C ALA A 161 16.58 13.11 -1.24
N LEU A 162 16.04 12.94 -0.03
CA LEU A 162 15.25 11.75 0.34
C LEU A 162 14.00 11.59 -0.53
N ARG A 163 13.28 12.69 -0.78
CA ARG A 163 12.11 12.67 -1.70
C ARG A 163 12.50 12.35 -3.13
N GLY A 164 13.61 12.92 -3.62
CA GLY A 164 14.15 12.59 -4.94
C GLY A 164 14.48 11.10 -5.07
N MET A 165 15.17 10.54 -4.07
CA MET A 165 15.49 9.10 -4.04
C MET A 165 14.24 8.23 -3.99
N LEU A 166 13.19 8.62 -3.27
CA LEU A 166 11.92 7.88 -3.23
C LEU A 166 11.23 7.89 -4.60
N ILE A 167 11.18 9.04 -5.27
CA ILE A 167 10.62 9.16 -6.63
C ILE A 167 11.43 8.32 -7.62
N GLU A 168 12.77 8.36 -7.55
CA GLU A 168 13.62 7.54 -8.40
C GLU A 168 13.45 6.04 -8.16
N ALA A 169 13.28 5.62 -6.91
CA ALA A 169 13.00 4.22 -6.55
C ALA A 169 11.64 3.76 -7.10
N ASP A 170 10.61 4.59 -6.95
CA ASP A 170 9.27 4.33 -7.51
C ASP A 170 9.33 4.21 -9.05
N ILE A 171 10.10 5.09 -9.73
CA ILE A 171 10.26 5.06 -11.20
C ILE A 171 10.95 3.76 -11.65
N LYS A 172 11.97 3.32 -10.91
CA LYS A 172 12.70 2.06 -11.19
C LYS A 172 11.81 0.83 -10.97
N SER A 173 10.90 0.88 -9.98
CA SER A 173 9.97 -0.20 -9.69
C SER A 173 8.87 -0.31 -10.75
N ASP A 174 8.14 0.78 -10.99
CA ASP A 174 6.99 0.79 -11.91
C ASP A 174 6.89 2.13 -12.67
N PRO A 175 7.51 2.27 -13.86
CA PRO A 175 7.53 3.54 -14.60
C PRO A 175 6.14 3.97 -15.07
N VAL A 176 5.24 3.02 -15.33
CA VAL A 176 3.87 3.32 -15.79
C VAL A 176 2.99 3.83 -14.64
N LYS A 177 3.13 3.25 -13.44
CA LYS A 177 2.36 3.69 -12.27
C LYS A 177 2.82 5.07 -11.81
N THR A 178 4.13 5.31 -11.82
CA THR A 178 4.70 6.62 -11.48
C THR A 178 4.32 7.69 -12.48
N HIS A 179 4.39 7.41 -13.79
CA HIS A 179 3.96 8.38 -14.80
C HIS A 179 2.49 8.76 -14.62
N LYS A 180 1.60 7.80 -14.37
CA LYS A 180 0.19 8.10 -14.05
C LYS A 180 0.04 8.97 -12.81
N LYS A 181 0.78 8.68 -11.73
CA LYS A 181 0.77 9.46 -10.49
C LYS A 181 1.28 10.90 -10.71
N LEU A 182 2.35 11.05 -11.48
CA LEU A 182 2.91 12.37 -11.85
C LEU A 182 1.93 13.17 -12.69
N VAL A 183 1.34 12.56 -13.72
CA VAL A 183 0.31 13.22 -14.54
C VAL A 183 -0.87 13.66 -13.68
N LEU A 184 -1.37 12.79 -12.79
CA LEU A 184 -2.44 13.17 -11.86
C LEU A 184 -2.05 14.33 -10.95
N GLN A 185 -0.81 14.35 -10.47
CA GLN A 185 -0.29 15.45 -9.65
C GLN A 185 -0.15 16.76 -10.46
N GLU A 186 0.26 16.69 -11.72
CA GLU A 186 0.28 17.83 -12.64
C GLU A 186 -1.14 18.38 -12.85
N TRP A 187 -2.13 17.51 -13.08
CA TRP A 187 -3.53 17.91 -13.16
C TRP A 187 -4.05 18.50 -11.86
N GLU A 188 -3.71 17.89 -10.71
CA GLU A 188 -4.12 18.40 -9.40
C GLU A 188 -3.57 19.79 -9.16
N THR A 189 -2.28 20.01 -9.44
CA THR A 189 -1.64 21.33 -9.32
C THR A 189 -2.15 22.34 -10.33
N ALA A 190 -2.49 21.93 -11.56
CA ALA A 190 -3.07 22.82 -12.57
C ALA A 190 -4.51 23.23 -12.24
N LEU A 191 -5.31 22.30 -11.69
CA LEU A 191 -6.72 22.54 -11.36
C LEU A 191 -6.91 23.25 -10.02
N PHE A 192 -6.13 22.88 -9.01
CA PHE A 192 -6.33 23.31 -7.61
C PHE A 192 -5.19 24.15 -7.04
N GLY A 193 -4.11 24.34 -7.81
CA GLY A 193 -2.89 24.99 -7.31
C GLY A 193 -2.03 24.04 -6.46
N GLY A 194 -0.82 24.46 -6.12
CA GLY A 194 0.09 23.66 -5.29
C GLY A 194 -0.27 23.71 -3.81
N ILE A 195 -0.33 22.57 -3.12
CA ILE A 195 -0.68 22.41 -1.68
C ILE A 195 0.12 23.34 -0.72
N ASN A 196 1.29 23.83 -1.15
CA ASN A 196 2.09 24.80 -0.39
C ASN A 196 1.54 26.24 -0.41
N THR A 197 0.42 26.51 -1.10
CA THR A 197 -0.27 27.80 -1.06
C THR A 197 -1.28 27.91 0.09
N LEU A 198 -1.25 27.06 1.11
CA LEU A 198 -2.10 27.25 2.30
C LEU A 198 -1.81 28.56 3.05
N ASP A 199 -0.61 29.14 2.90
CA ASP A 199 -0.29 30.49 3.41
C ASP A 199 -0.81 31.61 2.49
N ASN A 200 -1.21 31.28 1.25
CA ASN A 200 -1.92 32.13 0.31
C ASN A 200 -3.32 31.53 0.07
N ALA A 201 -4.11 31.38 1.14
CA ALA A 201 -5.55 31.24 0.95
C ALA A 201 -5.98 32.38 0.00
N PRO A 202 -6.57 32.08 -1.17
CA PRO A 202 -6.89 33.12 -2.14
C PRO A 202 -7.78 34.13 -1.42
N GLN A 203 -7.28 35.36 -1.33
CA GLN A 203 -8.07 36.45 -0.74
C GLN A 203 -9.38 36.56 -1.53
N GLY A 204 -10.45 37.09 -0.91
CA GLY A 204 -11.77 37.15 -1.54
C GLY A 204 -11.73 37.69 -2.98
N ASP A 205 -10.84 38.65 -3.26
CA ASP A 205 -10.64 39.24 -4.58
C ASP A 205 -10.06 38.26 -5.61
N GLN A 206 -9.13 37.38 -5.22
CA GLN A 206 -8.57 36.35 -6.12
C GLN A 206 -9.62 35.30 -6.49
N LEU A 207 -10.51 34.94 -5.55
CA LEU A 207 -11.63 34.05 -5.84
C LEU A 207 -12.64 34.70 -6.80
N VAL A 208 -12.85 36.01 -6.69
CA VAL A 208 -13.67 36.79 -7.63
C VAL A 208 -13.03 36.81 -9.02
N ASP A 209 -11.71 36.96 -9.12
CA ASP A 209 -11.01 36.95 -10.41
C ASP A 209 -11.04 35.57 -11.08
N ILE A 210 -10.80 34.50 -10.31
CA ILE A 210 -10.97 33.12 -10.79
C ILE A 210 -12.41 32.93 -11.28
N ARG A 211 -13.40 33.36 -10.50
CA ARG A 211 -14.82 33.27 -10.87
C ARG A 211 -15.12 34.03 -12.16
N ARG A 212 -14.62 35.25 -12.32
CA ARG A 212 -14.74 36.03 -13.57
C ARG A 212 -14.11 35.32 -14.76
N GLY A 213 -12.97 34.67 -14.54
CA GLY A 213 -12.29 33.83 -15.54
C GLY A 213 -13.08 32.58 -15.94
N TRP A 214 -13.94 32.05 -15.06
CA TRP A 214 -14.89 30.99 -15.41
C TRP A 214 -16.16 31.54 -16.07
N ASP A 215 -16.68 32.68 -15.59
CA ASP A 215 -17.89 33.31 -16.11
C ASP A 215 -17.73 33.80 -17.56
N GLN A 216 -16.50 34.02 -18.07
CA GLN A 216 -16.25 34.32 -19.49
C GLN A 216 -16.67 33.17 -20.43
N PHE A 217 -16.73 31.94 -19.92
CA PHE A 217 -17.18 30.76 -20.66
C PHE A 217 -18.67 30.46 -20.41
N ALA A 218 -19.35 31.24 -19.56
CA ALA A 218 -20.78 31.14 -19.37
C ALA A 218 -21.50 31.82 -20.55
N VAL A 219 -22.38 31.09 -21.22
CA VAL A 219 -23.15 31.60 -22.36
C VAL A 219 -24.59 31.84 -21.92
N GLN A 220 -25.21 32.93 -22.39
CA GLN A 220 -26.60 33.24 -22.07
C GLN A 220 -27.54 32.22 -22.74
N CYS A 221 -28.45 31.65 -21.94
CA CYS A 221 -29.59 30.91 -22.46
C CYS A 221 -30.40 31.83 -23.41
N PRO A 222 -30.81 31.39 -24.62
CA PRO A 222 -30.95 30.01 -25.09
C PRO A 222 -29.96 29.63 -26.20
N THR A 223 -28.66 29.68 -25.92
CA THR A 223 -27.66 29.11 -26.84
C THR A 223 -27.65 27.58 -26.79
N VAL A 224 -27.56 26.94 -27.94
CA VAL A 224 -27.44 25.48 -28.07
C VAL A 224 -26.15 25.02 -27.36
N LEU A 225 -26.26 24.01 -26.49
CA LEU A 225 -25.23 23.52 -25.55
C LEU A 225 -24.94 24.40 -24.32
N SER A 226 -25.71 25.47 -24.07
CA SER A 226 -25.66 26.12 -22.74
C SER A 226 -26.16 25.13 -21.68
N SER A 227 -25.40 25.01 -20.59
CA SER A 227 -25.81 24.25 -19.41
C SER A 227 -26.11 25.23 -18.29
N THR A 228 -27.32 25.16 -17.74
CA THR A 228 -27.67 25.88 -16.52
C THR A 228 -27.55 24.92 -15.33
N VAL A 229 -27.15 25.45 -14.18
CA VAL A 229 -27.17 24.67 -12.93
C VAL A 229 -28.63 24.26 -12.69
N PRO A 230 -28.94 22.96 -12.58
CA PRO A 230 -30.32 22.53 -12.40
C PRO A 230 -30.91 23.12 -11.11
N PRO A 231 -32.20 23.51 -11.12
CA PRO A 231 -32.87 23.97 -9.91
C PRO A 231 -32.68 22.97 -8.76
N GLY A 232 -32.18 23.45 -7.61
CA GLY A 232 -31.98 22.64 -6.40
C GLY A 232 -30.59 22.02 -6.21
N TRP A 233 -29.65 22.18 -7.15
CA TRP A 233 -28.27 21.68 -6.97
C TRP A 233 -27.39 22.56 -6.09
N VAL A 234 -27.70 23.85 -6.00
CA VAL A 234 -27.03 24.79 -5.10
C VAL A 234 -28.08 25.32 -4.13
N LEU A 235 -28.11 24.73 -2.94
CA LEU A 235 -28.99 25.16 -1.86
C LEU A 235 -28.23 26.12 -0.95
N PRO A 236 -28.71 27.36 -0.77
CA PRO A 236 -28.05 28.29 0.12
C PRO A 236 -28.19 27.80 1.57
N VAL A 237 -27.07 27.65 2.27
CA VAL A 237 -27.04 27.23 3.68
C VAL A 237 -27.13 28.48 4.57
N PRO A 238 -28.01 28.53 5.59
CA PRO A 238 -28.08 29.65 6.50
C PRO A 238 -26.75 29.88 7.25
N PRO A 239 -26.32 31.14 7.48
CA PRO A 239 -26.94 32.39 7.05
C PRO A 239 -26.45 32.84 5.67
N SER A 240 -27.17 32.51 4.62
CA SER A 240 -27.01 33.09 3.28
C SER A 240 -27.83 34.37 3.16
N SER A 241 -27.29 35.44 2.56
CA SER A 241 -28.05 36.69 2.38
C SER A 241 -29.20 36.53 1.37
N ASP A 242 -30.28 37.28 1.55
CA ASP A 242 -31.44 37.27 0.65
C ASP A 242 -31.07 37.59 -0.82
N LYS A 243 -29.98 38.34 -1.00
CA LYS A 243 -29.39 38.63 -2.31
C LYS A 243 -28.93 37.36 -3.04
N TRP A 244 -28.32 36.40 -2.34
CA TRP A 244 -27.94 35.11 -2.93
C TRP A 244 -29.16 34.30 -3.39
N HIS A 245 -30.24 34.33 -2.62
CA HIS A 245 -31.48 33.64 -2.99
C HIS A 245 -32.11 34.22 -4.27
N SER A 246 -31.98 35.53 -4.52
CA SER A 246 -32.45 36.14 -5.77
C SER A 246 -31.63 35.76 -7.01
N LEU A 247 -30.35 35.43 -6.87
CA LEU A 247 -29.45 35.09 -7.99
C LEU A 247 -29.58 33.63 -8.45
N LEU A 248 -30.26 32.78 -7.68
CA LEU A 248 -30.54 31.39 -8.00
C LEU A 248 -31.86 31.20 -8.77
N LYS A 249 -32.65 32.27 -8.91
CA LYS A 249 -33.91 32.24 -9.66
C LYS A 249 -33.63 32.60 -11.12
N TYR A 250 -33.41 31.58 -11.93
CA TYR A 250 -33.54 31.65 -13.39
C TYR A 250 -34.75 30.82 -13.82
#